data_AF-A0A7X3ZG85-F1
#
_entry.id   AF-A0A7X3ZG85-F1
#
_cell.length_a   1.000
_cell.length_b   1.000
_cell.length_c   1.000
_cell.angle_alpha   90.00
_cell.angle_beta   90.00
_cell.angle_gamma   90.00
#
_symmetry.space_group_name_H-M   'P 1'
#
loop_
_entity.id
_entity.type
_entity.pdbx_description
1 polymer ?
#
loop_
_entity_poly.entity_id
_entity_poly.type
_entity_poly.pdbx_seq_one_letter_code
_entity_poly.pdbx_strand_id
1 'polypeptide(L)' 'MQSPLADPAKIITCDQLLTVRSQVKKARQTFVFTNGCFDLLHRGHVEYLRAARALGDCLAVGLNDDNGVRA' A
#
# COMPACT_ATOMS: atom_id res chain seq x y z
N MET A 1 2.85 -26.87 10.60
CA MET A 1 1.77 -26.01 10.08
C MET A 1 2.36 -24.61 9.90
N GLN A 2 2.63 -24.20 8.65
CA GLN A 2 3.23 -22.89 8.33
C GLN A 2 2.12 -21.82 8.32
N SER A 3 2.38 -20.70 8.99
CA SER A 3 1.52 -19.53 9.04
C SER A 3 1.40 -18.88 7.64
N PRO A 4 0.19 -18.55 7.13
CA PRO A 4 -0.01 -18.10 5.76
C PRO A 4 0.14 -16.57 5.55
N LEU A 5 0.72 -15.83 6.50
CA LEU A 5 0.74 -14.36 6.50
C LEU A 5 2.16 -13.78 6.49
N ALA A 6 2.88 -13.96 5.39
CA ALA A 6 3.88 -13.01 4.87
C ALA A 6 4.46 -13.60 3.59
N ASP A 7 3.81 -13.33 2.47
CA ASP A 7 4.46 -13.46 1.17
C ASP A 7 5.57 -12.39 1.12
N PRO A 8 6.87 -12.74 0.98
CA PRO A 8 7.99 -11.81 1.07
C PRO A 8 8.01 -10.72 -0.04
N ALA A 9 7.05 -10.73 -0.96
CA ALA A 9 6.99 -9.82 -2.10
C ALA A 9 6.19 -8.50 -1.87
N LYS A 10 5.50 -8.32 -0.74
CA LYS A 10 4.60 -7.14 -0.55
C LYS A 10 5.20 -6.00 0.25
N ILE A 11 6.13 -6.27 1.15
CA ILE A 11 6.83 -5.23 1.93
C ILE A 11 8.13 -4.94 1.22
N ILE A 12 8.27 -3.70 0.74
CA ILE A 12 9.40 -3.27 -0.07
C ILE A 12 10.02 -2.00 0.50
N THR A 13 11.31 -1.79 0.24
CA THR A 13 12.01 -0.56 0.59
C THR A 13 11.59 0.60 -0.32
N CYS A 14 11.90 1.83 0.08
CA CYS A 14 11.68 3.01 -0.75
C CYS A 14 12.37 2.89 -2.12
N ASP A 15 13.59 2.36 -2.18
CA ASP A 15 14.32 2.19 -3.45
C ASP A 15 13.65 1.17 -4.38
N GLN A 16 13.15 0.07 -3.80
CA GLN A 16 12.35 -0.91 -4.53
C GLN A 16 11.05 -0.29 -5.02
N LEU A 17 10.38 0.53 -4.20
CA LEU A 17 9.16 1.25 -4.58
C LEU A 17 9.40 2.21 -5.77
N LEU A 18 10.53 2.94 -5.76
CA LEU A 18 10.92 3.80 -6.87
C LEU A 18 11.13 3.00 -8.17
N THR A 19 11.70 1.80 -8.05
CA THR A 19 11.86 0.87 -9.18
C THR A 19 10.51 0.43 -9.73
N VAL A 20 9.57 0.01 -8.87
CA VAL A 20 8.21 -0.35 -9.26
C VAL A 20 7.49 0.82 -9.92
N ARG A 21 7.56 2.03 -9.35
CA ARG A 21 6.94 3.22 -9.93
C ARG A 21 7.47 3.52 -11.34
N SER A 22 8.77 3.34 -11.55
CA SER A 22 9.41 3.51 -12.86
C SER A 22 8.88 2.50 -13.89
N GLN A 23 8.71 1.23 -13.49
CA GLN A 23 8.15 0.18 -14.34
C GLN A 23 6.68 0.45 -14.70
N VAL A 24 5.85 0.84 -13.73
CA VAL A 24 4.44 1.20 -13.93
C VAL A 24 4.33 2.40 -14.89
N LYS A 25 5.18 3.42 -14.72
CA LYS A 25 5.25 4.56 -15.64
C LYS A 25 5.64 4.15 -17.07
N LYS A 26 6.65 3.26 -17.23
CA LYS A 26 7.06 2.73 -18.54
C LYS A 26 5.93 1.94 -19.21
N ALA A 27 5.13 1.23 -18.43
CA ALA A 27 3.94 0.52 -18.89
C ALA A 27 2.74 1.44 -19.18
N ARG A 28 2.86 2.76 -18.98
CA ARG A 28 1.77 3.75 -19.09
C ARG A 28 0.55 3.42 -18.22
N GLN A 29 0.81 2.77 -17.09
CA GLN A 29 -0.20 2.40 -16.10
C GLN A 29 -0.32 3.46 -15.01
N THR A 30 -1.48 3.52 -14.36
CA THR A 30 -1.75 4.45 -13.26
C THR A 30 -1.19 3.89 -11.96
N PHE A 31 -0.26 4.63 -11.35
CA PHE A 31 0.29 4.34 -10.04
C PHE A 31 -0.46 5.15 -8.97
N VAL A 32 -1.11 4.46 -8.04
CA VAL A 32 -1.82 5.03 -6.91
C VAL A 32 -0.97 4.85 -5.65
N PHE A 33 -0.89 5.91 -4.85
CA PHE A 33 -0.25 5.87 -3.55
C PHE A 33 -1.23 6.34 -2.49
N THR A 34 -1.21 5.65 -1.35
CA THR A 34 -1.90 6.08 -0.14
C THR A 34 -1.10 5.68 1.09
N ASN A 35 -1.40 6.29 2.23
CA ASN A 35 -0.82 5.89 3.51
C ASN A 35 -1.88 5.87 4.62
N GLY A 36 -1.50 5.28 5.75
CA GLY A 36 -2.32 5.22 6.95
C GLY A 36 -1.65 4.39 8.04
N CYS A 37 -2.07 4.59 9.28
CA CYS A 37 -1.64 3.75 10.41
C CYS A 37 -2.39 2.40 10.38
N PHE A 38 -3.66 2.40 9.98
CA PHE A 38 -4.50 1.20 9.84
C PHE A 38 -4.60 0.31 11.09
N ASP A 39 -4.41 0.90 12.28
CA ASP A 39 -4.63 0.19 13.55
C ASP A 39 -6.09 -0.29 13.65
N LEU A 40 -6.26 -1.48 14.24
CA LEU A 40 -7.52 -2.22 14.33
C LEU A 40 -8.34 -2.16 13.03
N LEU A 41 -7.80 -2.76 11.96
CA LEU A 41 -8.44 -2.84 10.64
C LEU A 41 -9.94 -3.14 10.72
N HIS A 42 -10.74 -2.17 10.29
CA HIS A 42 -12.18 -2.26 10.25
C HIS A 42 -12.70 -1.95 8.84
N ARG A 43 -14.02 -2.11 8.66
CA ARG A 43 -14.69 -1.96 7.36
C ARG A 43 -14.33 -0.67 6.63
N GLY A 44 -14.19 0.45 7.34
CA GLY A 44 -13.83 1.74 6.77
C GLY A 44 -12.48 1.71 6.05
N HIS A 45 -11.45 1.12 6.67
CA HIS A 45 -10.13 0.96 6.03
C HIS A 45 -10.18 0.05 4.81
N VAL A 46 -10.98 -1.03 4.85
CA VAL A 46 -11.13 -1.92 3.70
C VAL A 46 -11.81 -1.22 2.54
N GLU A 47 -12.90 -0.48 2.80
CA GLU A 47 -13.59 0.31 1.77
C GLU A 47 -12.68 1.39 1.19
N TYR A 48 -11.93 2.07 2.04
CA TYR A 48 -10.92 3.05 1.64
C TYR A 48 -9.84 2.45 0.72
N LEU A 49 -9.23 1.33 1.12
CA LEU A 49 -8.19 0.66 0.33
C LEU A 49 -8.75 0.07 -0.97
N ARG A 50 -10.01 -0.40 -0.98
CA ARG A 50 -10.70 -0.84 -2.19
C ARG A 50 -10.94 0.33 -3.14
N ALA A 51 -11.40 1.47 -2.62
CA ALA A 51 -11.57 2.68 -3.42
C ALA A 51 -10.22 3.11 -4.02
N ALA A 52 -9.16 3.17 -3.22
CA ALA A 52 -7.81 3.49 -3.70
C ALA A 52 -7.33 2.51 -4.78
N ARG A 53 -7.55 1.19 -4.59
CA ARG A 53 -7.20 0.16 -5.58
C ARG A 53 -7.95 0.35 -6.90
N ALA A 54 -9.18 0.85 -6.87
CA ALA A 54 -9.98 1.07 -8.08
C ALA A 54 -9.50 2.27 -8.93
N LEU A 55 -8.65 3.15 -8.37
CA LEU A 55 -8.17 4.35 -9.07
C LEU A 55 -6.99 4.08 -10.01
N GLY A 56 -6.43 2.86 -10.04
CA GLY A 56 -5.31 2.55 -10.94
C GLY A 56 -4.85 1.11 -10.91
N ASP A 57 -3.77 0.85 -11.64
CA ASP A 57 -3.28 -0.50 -11.92
C ASP A 57 -2.35 -1.02 -10.83
N CYS A 58 -1.65 -0.10 -10.15
CA CYS A 58 -0.72 -0.40 -9.05
C CYS A 58 -1.07 0.47 -7.84
N LEU A 59 -1.26 -0.16 -6.67
CA LEU A 59 -1.49 0.54 -5.40
C LEU A 59 -0.32 0.28 -4.47
N ALA A 60 0.36 1.33 -4.05
CA ALA A 60 1.31 1.30 -2.95
C ALA A 60 0.69 1.89 -1.69
N VAL A 61 0.84 1.19 -0.57
CA VAL A 61 0.30 1.59 0.74
C VAL A 61 1.47 1.82 1.70
N GLY A 62 1.63 3.05 2.18
CA GLY A 62 2.52 3.36 3.29
C GLY A 62 1.84 3.04 4.62
N LEU A 63 2.50 2.23 5.45
CA LEU A 63 2.07 2.00 6.83
C LEU A 63 2.83 2.98 7.74
N ASN A 64 2.09 3.90 8.35
CA ASN A 64 2.65 4.89 9.26
C ASN A 64 2.68 4.34 10.70
N ASP A 65 3.56 4.88 11.53
CA ASP A 65 3.52 4.61 12.97
C ASP A 65 2.41 5.44 13.67
N ASP A 66 2.00 5.00 14.84
CA ASP A 66 0.91 5.62 15.62
C ASP A 66 1.26 7.02 16.13
N ASN A 67 2.54 7.42 16.06
CA ASN A 67 3.06 8.67 16.60
C ASN A 67 2.50 9.92 15.90
N GLY A 68 1.90 9.77 14.71
CA GLY A 68 1.31 10.86 13.95
C GLY A 68 -0.14 11.22 14.31
N VAL A 69 -0.82 10.43 15.14
CA VAL A 69 -2.25 10.67 15.50
C VAL A 69 -2.33 11.35 16.87
N ARG A 70 -1.96 12.63 16.93
CA ARG A 70 -2.32 13.51 18.05
C ARG A 70 -3.27 14.59 17.50
N ALA A 71 -4.53 14.52 17.92
CA ALA A 71 -5.57 15.51 17.63
C ALA A 71 -5.36 16.78 18.46
#